data_AF-A0A1R1PY97-F1
#
_entry.id   AF-A0A1R1PY97-F1
#
_cell.length_a   1.000
_cell.length_b   1.000
_cell.length_c   1.000
_cell.angle_alpha   90.00
_cell.angle_beta   90.00
_cell.angle_gamma   90.00
#
_symmetry.space_group_name_H-M   'P 1'
#
loop_
_entity.id
_entity.type
_entity.pdbx_description
1 polymer ?
#
loop_
_entity_poly.entity_id
_entity_poly.type
_entity_poly.pdbx_seq_one_letter_code
_entity_poly.pdbx_strand_id
1 'polypeptide(L)'
;MASSGGDYLKAALGKYSNSGEIAALGKGANDNDSDNEENRAKTSPKSQRAASSSKQGSKAPTPAPSGRRSRGNSRAPSRIQSRANSRDKNMKNIEEGMNSLDIGFDETIRERVGMASLDTEEGDDYDPSGQYARATDQIGQFSTEQLSGAIDALIDKIAEKRSSSKEAGLQGLCSIMAHKYIGESQEGNKLSILETFKRSLKFYKSDKEALLAARGIALWFLQFGLDDDSMYPEVSEFLVKMISETSNAVLKAQLVHSLAFSTFVSCVDTRDTIDVLKICSKQFSHWQSGELTYVSLSAYGLLLAQVADKNIELAKEIFEGDYAVHLNLLNSENVDVRISSSENIALGYEIIRSQYKKSKFYNHKDLVETLEEMARTSTKKQAKRDKTQQRSALRQVVSFISEGIAPETKLNFMNKYVVIDTWKKTCCLNAFRYTLTSGLHTQFLENPLVQEIFDTPFDTSNSTSLASEKMVVDSRSELAKSRSKNKNKQRDNKERFISSTFDDEDH
;
A
#
# COMPACT_ATOMS: atom_id res chain seq x y z
N MET A 1 29.74 -22.38 -17.90
CA MET A 1 28.90 -22.60 -16.70
C MET A 1 28.49 -21.26 -16.10
N ALA A 2 27.64 -20.49 -16.79
CA ALA A 2 27.30 -19.11 -16.42
C ALA A 2 25.77 -18.90 -16.22
N SER A 3 25.00 -19.97 -15.98
CA SER A 3 23.54 -19.86 -15.78
C SER A 3 23.09 -19.93 -14.31
N SER A 4 24.00 -20.03 -13.35
CA SER A 4 23.63 -20.22 -11.93
C SER A 4 23.00 -18.96 -11.32
N GLY A 5 23.67 -17.80 -11.37
CA GLY A 5 23.22 -16.59 -10.67
C GLY A 5 21.88 -16.04 -11.16
N GLY A 6 21.65 -15.99 -12.48
CA GLY A 6 20.42 -15.49 -13.07
C GLY A 6 19.21 -16.37 -12.75
N ASP A 7 19.36 -17.69 -12.71
CA ASP A 7 18.28 -18.62 -12.37
C ASP A 7 17.96 -18.59 -10.85
N TYR A 8 18.95 -18.39 -9.98
CA TYR A 8 18.73 -18.17 -8.55
C TYR A 8 18.05 -16.83 -8.24
N LEU A 9 18.42 -15.75 -8.94
CA LEU A 9 17.72 -14.47 -8.85
C LEU A 9 16.32 -14.56 -9.44
N LYS A 10 16.11 -15.31 -10.52
CA LYS A 10 14.78 -15.58 -11.09
C LYS A 10 13.94 -16.49 -10.18
N ALA A 11 14.54 -17.37 -9.38
CA ALA A 11 13.86 -18.16 -8.36
C ALA A 11 13.58 -17.34 -7.08
N ALA A 12 14.50 -16.47 -6.66
CA ALA A 12 14.30 -15.54 -5.55
C ALA A 12 13.22 -14.50 -5.91
N LEU A 13 13.38 -13.79 -7.04
CA LEU A 13 12.38 -12.89 -7.62
C LEU A 13 11.11 -13.63 -8.11
N GLY A 14 11.20 -14.92 -8.39
CA GLY A 14 10.07 -15.79 -8.72
C GLY A 14 9.20 -16.08 -7.50
N LYS A 15 9.80 -16.25 -6.31
CA LYS A 15 9.06 -16.24 -5.04
C LYS A 15 8.44 -14.87 -4.74
N TYR A 16 9.07 -13.78 -5.19
CA TYR A 16 8.44 -12.45 -5.16
C TYR A 16 7.31 -12.30 -6.20
N SER A 17 7.43 -12.94 -7.36
CA SER A 17 6.35 -13.01 -8.36
C SER A 17 5.16 -13.85 -7.83
N ASN A 18 5.42 -14.87 -7.01
CA ASN A 18 4.40 -15.60 -6.25
C ASN A 18 3.88 -14.87 -5.00
N SER A 19 4.56 -13.81 -4.53
CA SER A 19 3.93 -12.81 -3.65
C SER A 19 2.98 -11.86 -4.41
N GLY A 20 2.81 -12.11 -5.71
CA GLY A 20 1.85 -11.49 -6.62
C GLY A 20 1.16 -12.49 -7.53
N GLU A 21 1.03 -13.77 -7.12
CA GLU A 21 0.19 -14.74 -7.84
C GLU A 21 -1.05 -15.10 -7.02
N ILE A 22 -2.19 -14.81 -7.63
CA ILE A 22 -3.55 -15.18 -7.25
C ILE A 22 -3.59 -16.66 -6.89
N ALA A 23 -3.84 -16.96 -5.61
CA ALA A 23 -4.07 -18.33 -5.19
C ALA A 23 -5.31 -18.86 -5.89
N ALA A 24 -5.11 -19.84 -6.79
CA ALA A 24 -6.17 -20.69 -7.28
C ALA A 24 -6.91 -21.31 -6.07
N LEU A 25 -8.19 -20.99 -5.97
CA LEU A 25 -9.11 -21.62 -5.02
C LEU A 25 -9.30 -23.09 -5.39
N GLY A 26 -9.01 -23.96 -4.42
CA GLY A 26 -9.73 -25.21 -4.21
C GLY A 26 -9.23 -26.46 -4.94
N LYS A 27 -8.32 -27.21 -4.30
CA LYS A 27 -8.33 -28.68 -4.42
C LYS A 27 -9.45 -29.23 -3.54
N GLY A 28 -10.51 -29.72 -4.18
CA GLY A 28 -11.42 -30.73 -3.62
C GLY A 28 -10.93 -32.13 -4.00
N ALA A 29 -11.14 -33.07 -3.10
CA ALA A 29 -10.52 -34.38 -3.01
C ALA A 29 -10.91 -35.40 -4.10
N ASN A 30 -10.08 -36.44 -4.17
CA ASN A 30 -10.25 -37.70 -4.89
C ASN A 30 -11.64 -38.34 -4.74
N ASP A 31 -12.08 -39.05 -5.77
CA ASP A 31 -12.47 -40.46 -5.65
C ASP A 31 -12.32 -41.19 -7.01
N ASN A 32 -11.88 -42.44 -6.93
CA ASN A 32 -11.67 -43.39 -8.02
C ASN A 32 -13.01 -43.87 -8.60
N ASP A 33 -13.07 -44.17 -9.92
CA ASP A 33 -13.26 -45.55 -10.41
C ASP A 33 -13.37 -45.64 -11.95
N SER A 34 -12.62 -46.63 -12.47
CA SER A 34 -12.90 -47.57 -13.57
C SER A 34 -13.43 -47.12 -14.96
N ASP A 35 -12.62 -47.50 -15.96
CA ASP A 35 -12.97 -48.31 -17.15
C ASP A 35 -13.29 -47.70 -18.52
N ASN A 36 -12.63 -48.35 -19.49
CA ASN A 36 -12.93 -48.62 -20.90
C ASN A 36 -12.69 -47.52 -21.96
N GLU A 37 -11.70 -47.74 -22.84
CA GLU A 37 -11.86 -48.24 -24.24
C GLU A 37 -12.32 -47.12 -25.18
N GLU A 38 -11.82 -46.89 -26.39
CA GLU A 38 -10.90 -47.55 -27.28
C GLU A 38 -10.67 -46.54 -28.44
N ASN A 39 -9.54 -46.70 -29.14
CA ASN A 39 -9.43 -46.52 -30.59
C ASN A 39 -9.54 -45.14 -31.27
N ARG A 40 -8.35 -44.72 -31.75
CA ARG A 40 -7.97 -44.73 -33.19
C ARG A 40 -8.34 -43.51 -34.04
N ALA A 41 -7.33 -42.64 -34.12
CA ALA A 41 -6.55 -42.35 -35.33
C ALA A 41 -7.21 -41.74 -36.59
N LYS A 42 -6.51 -40.68 -37.04
CA LYS A 42 -6.11 -40.37 -38.43
C LYS A 42 -6.98 -39.40 -39.27
N THR A 43 -6.27 -38.32 -39.62
CA THR A 43 -6.10 -37.74 -40.97
C THR A 43 -7.21 -36.89 -41.58
N SER A 44 -6.90 -35.59 -41.67
CA SER A 44 -7.11 -34.64 -42.78
C SER A 44 -6.89 -35.29 -44.18
N PRO A 45 -7.22 -34.66 -45.35
CA PRO A 45 -7.36 -33.21 -45.60
C PRO A 45 -8.37 -32.74 -46.70
N LYS A 46 -8.48 -31.40 -46.84
CA LYS A 46 -8.69 -30.59 -48.07
C LYS A 46 -9.98 -30.76 -48.91
N SER A 47 -10.72 -29.65 -49.08
CA SER A 47 -10.99 -29.07 -50.41
C SER A 47 -11.74 -27.72 -50.31
N GLN A 48 -11.44 -26.84 -51.25
CA GLN A 48 -11.89 -25.46 -51.46
C GLN A 48 -13.24 -25.40 -52.22
N ARG A 49 -14.03 -24.31 -52.02
CA ARG A 49 -14.47 -23.31 -53.03
C ARG A 49 -15.85 -22.68 -52.72
N ALA A 50 -15.81 -21.36 -52.51
CA ALA A 50 -16.52 -20.28 -53.21
C ALA A 50 -18.05 -20.32 -53.49
N ALA A 51 -18.69 -19.22 -53.04
CA ALA A 51 -19.54 -18.28 -53.81
C ALA A 51 -21.08 -18.19 -53.59
N SER A 52 -21.49 -16.93 -53.29
CA SER A 52 -22.61 -16.13 -53.84
C SER A 52 -24.09 -16.30 -53.40
N SER A 53 -24.56 -15.23 -52.74
CA SER A 53 -25.71 -14.34 -53.07
C SER A 53 -27.20 -14.74 -52.94
N SER A 54 -27.88 -13.98 -52.05
CA SER A 54 -29.07 -13.12 -52.27
C SER A 54 -30.54 -13.64 -52.27
N LYS A 55 -31.32 -12.98 -51.39
CA LYS A 55 -32.66 -12.34 -51.53
C LYS A 55 -34.01 -13.11 -51.42
N GLN A 56 -34.79 -12.64 -50.42
CA GLN A 56 -36.22 -12.20 -50.39
C GLN A 56 -37.41 -13.19 -50.49
N GLY A 57 -38.42 -12.99 -49.60
CA GLY A 57 -39.83 -12.93 -50.01
C GLY A 57 -40.94 -13.67 -49.20
N SER A 58 -41.41 -13.08 -48.09
CA SER A 58 -42.83 -12.91 -47.62
C SER A 58 -44.00 -13.87 -47.96
N LYS A 59 -44.81 -14.28 -46.94
CA LYS A 59 -46.24 -13.88 -46.64
C LYS A 59 -47.02 -14.92 -45.78
N ALA A 60 -47.87 -14.38 -44.89
CA ALA A 60 -48.89 -15.04 -44.02
C ALA A 60 -50.26 -15.22 -44.79
N PRO A 61 -51.48 -15.53 -44.23
CA PRO A 61 -51.98 -15.39 -42.84
C PRO A 61 -53.07 -16.40 -42.29
N THR A 62 -53.47 -16.16 -41.01
CA THR A 62 -54.68 -16.46 -40.13
C THR A 62 -55.95 -17.16 -40.65
N PRO A 63 -56.91 -17.70 -39.80
CA PRO A 63 -57.55 -17.03 -38.63
C PRO A 63 -58.09 -17.86 -37.41
N ALA A 64 -58.59 -17.10 -36.41
CA ALA A 64 -59.20 -17.47 -35.10
C ALA A 64 -60.66 -18.01 -35.20
N PRO A 65 -61.41 -18.36 -34.11
CA PRO A 65 -62.00 -17.37 -33.17
C PRO A 65 -62.37 -17.80 -31.71
N SER A 66 -62.59 -16.76 -30.86
CA SER A 66 -63.66 -16.52 -29.83
C SER A 66 -64.02 -17.48 -28.66
N GLY A 67 -64.21 -16.88 -27.46
CA GLY A 67 -65.19 -17.33 -26.45
C GLY A 67 -64.99 -16.71 -25.04
N ARG A 68 -66.03 -16.13 -24.42
CA ARG A 68 -65.99 -15.19 -23.27
C ARG A 68 -66.97 -15.61 -22.14
N ARG A 69 -66.69 -15.20 -20.89
CA ARG A 69 -67.59 -14.86 -19.74
C ARG A 69 -67.93 -15.88 -18.59
N SER A 70 -67.37 -15.59 -17.41
CA SER A 70 -67.96 -15.26 -16.07
C SER A 70 -69.06 -16.08 -15.34
N ARG A 71 -68.77 -16.43 -14.06
CA ARG A 71 -69.51 -16.16 -12.76
C ARG A 71 -69.61 -17.36 -11.80
N GLY A 72 -69.26 -17.14 -10.51
CA GLY A 72 -70.14 -17.44 -9.36
C GLY A 72 -69.82 -18.60 -8.37
N ASN A 73 -69.48 -18.23 -7.12
CA ASN A 73 -69.81 -18.87 -5.82
C ASN A 73 -69.29 -20.28 -5.45
N SER A 74 -68.50 -20.42 -4.37
CA SER A 74 -68.94 -20.44 -2.95
C SER A 74 -68.03 -21.23 -1.98
N ARG A 75 -67.87 -20.66 -0.77
CA ARG A 75 -67.69 -21.24 0.59
C ARG A 75 -66.36 -21.92 1.04
N ALA A 76 -65.93 -21.45 2.22
CA ALA A 76 -64.74 -21.74 3.04
C ALA A 76 -64.97 -22.95 4.01
N PRO A 77 -64.16 -23.24 5.07
CA PRO A 77 -62.85 -22.70 5.49
C PRO A 77 -61.82 -23.76 5.98
N SER A 78 -60.57 -23.34 6.21
CA SER A 78 -59.83 -23.45 7.50
C SER A 78 -58.32 -23.68 7.37
N ARG A 79 -57.61 -22.61 7.76
CA ARG A 79 -56.53 -22.55 8.77
C ARG A 79 -55.17 -23.25 8.51
N ILE A 80 -54.22 -22.38 8.11
CA ILE A 80 -52.87 -22.17 8.68
C ILE A 80 -51.92 -23.38 8.71
N GLN A 81 -50.90 -23.37 7.86
CA GLN A 81 -49.55 -22.87 8.21
C GLN A 81 -48.65 -22.85 6.97
N SER A 82 -48.18 -21.67 6.62
CA SER A 82 -47.31 -21.39 5.48
C SER A 82 -45.87 -21.83 5.75
N ARG A 83 -45.40 -22.82 4.99
CA ARG A 83 -44.01 -22.99 4.56
C ARG A 83 -44.02 -23.29 3.06
N ALA A 84 -43.51 -22.36 2.26
CA ALA A 84 -43.06 -22.58 0.87
C ALA A 84 -42.22 -21.34 0.49
N ASN A 85 -40.93 -21.50 0.22
CA ASN A 85 -40.37 -21.93 -1.05
C ASN A 85 -40.58 -20.92 -2.19
N SER A 86 -39.46 -20.31 -2.59
CA SER A 86 -38.85 -20.42 -3.91
C SER A 86 -39.62 -19.98 -5.16
N ARG A 87 -38.80 -19.43 -6.07
CA ARG A 87 -38.84 -19.53 -7.54
C ARG A 87 -39.57 -18.44 -8.31
N ASP A 88 -38.72 -17.64 -8.94
CA ASP A 88 -38.58 -17.49 -10.39
C ASP A 88 -39.82 -17.14 -11.21
N LYS A 89 -39.69 -16.01 -11.92
CA LYS A 89 -39.91 -15.87 -13.37
C LYS A 89 -39.22 -14.58 -13.83
N ASN A 90 -38.16 -14.66 -14.64
CA ASN A 90 -38.12 -14.79 -16.12
C ASN A 90 -37.80 -13.40 -16.74
N MET A 91 -36.54 -13.04 -17.01
CA MET A 91 -35.68 -13.33 -18.20
C MET A 91 -36.03 -12.51 -19.46
N LYS A 92 -34.96 -11.94 -20.08
CA LYS A 92 -34.79 -11.36 -21.44
C LYS A 92 -35.05 -9.83 -21.55
N ASN A 93 -34.21 -8.96 -22.11
CA ASN A 93 -32.95 -8.95 -22.90
C ASN A 93 -32.20 -7.63 -22.53
N ILE A 94 -30.88 -7.50 -22.66
CA ILE A 94 -30.17 -6.93 -23.83
C ILE A 94 -28.66 -7.21 -23.64
N GLU A 95 -28.04 -7.72 -24.70
CA GLU A 95 -26.59 -7.88 -24.92
C GLU A 95 -25.88 -6.53 -25.22
N GLU A 96 -24.54 -6.58 -25.12
CA GLU A 96 -23.53 -5.68 -25.71
C GLU A 96 -22.82 -4.68 -24.76
N GLY A 97 -21.51 -4.92 -24.53
CA GLY A 97 -20.59 -3.96 -23.91
C GLY A 97 -19.38 -4.59 -23.21
N MET A 98 -18.35 -4.93 -23.99
CA MET A 98 -17.07 -5.51 -23.53
C MET A 98 -16.22 -4.55 -22.66
N ASN A 99 -15.37 -5.18 -21.83
CA ASN A 99 -14.16 -4.68 -21.16
C ASN A 99 -14.30 -3.96 -19.80
N SER A 100 -14.35 -4.74 -18.72
CA SER A 100 -13.75 -4.34 -17.44
C SER A 100 -12.75 -5.41 -17.00
N LEU A 101 -11.47 -5.23 -17.37
CA LEU A 101 -10.38 -5.95 -16.72
C LEU A 101 -10.01 -5.17 -15.46
N ASP A 102 -10.39 -5.77 -14.34
CA ASP A 102 -10.14 -5.35 -12.97
C ASP A 102 -8.63 -5.35 -12.67
N ILE A 103 -8.13 -4.23 -12.13
CA ILE A 103 -6.70 -3.89 -12.05
C ILE A 103 -6.17 -4.28 -10.65
N GLY A 104 -5.64 -5.49 -10.50
CA GLY A 104 -5.12 -6.04 -9.23
C GLY A 104 -3.79 -5.46 -8.70
N PHE A 105 -3.32 -4.33 -9.23
CA PHE A 105 -2.12 -3.64 -8.71
C PHE A 105 -2.46 -2.67 -7.56
N ASP A 106 -3.67 -2.08 -7.61
CA ASP A 106 -4.21 -1.10 -6.66
C ASP A 106 -4.40 -1.71 -5.25
N GLU A 107 -5.05 -2.87 -5.16
CA GLU A 107 -5.30 -3.56 -3.89
C GLU A 107 -3.98 -3.95 -3.19
N THR A 108 -2.94 -4.34 -3.94
CA THR A 108 -1.71 -4.92 -3.35
C THR A 108 -0.80 -3.87 -2.70
N ILE A 109 -0.68 -2.67 -3.29
CA ILE A 109 0.07 -1.56 -2.67
C ILE A 109 -0.70 -1.03 -1.46
N ARG A 110 -2.01 -0.82 -1.61
CA ARG A 110 -2.89 -0.37 -0.51
C ARG A 110 -2.92 -1.38 0.66
N GLU A 111 -2.95 -2.68 0.37
CA GLU A 111 -2.88 -3.74 1.39
C GLU A 111 -1.54 -3.75 2.14
N ARG A 112 -0.41 -3.56 1.45
CA ARG A 112 0.92 -3.58 2.09
C ARG A 112 1.23 -2.31 2.88
N VAL A 113 0.81 -1.14 2.40
CA VAL A 113 0.96 0.14 3.11
C VAL A 113 0.07 0.16 4.37
N GLY A 114 -1.15 -0.38 4.28
CA GLY A 114 -2.05 -0.54 5.44
C GLY A 114 -1.57 -1.55 6.48
N MET A 115 -0.89 -2.64 6.07
CA MET A 115 -0.25 -3.60 6.99
C MET A 115 0.98 -3.02 7.71
N ALA A 116 1.68 -2.04 7.11
CA ALA A 116 2.81 -1.40 7.75
C ALA A 116 2.38 -0.33 8.79
N SER A 117 1.11 0.09 8.77
CA SER A 117 0.57 1.07 9.71
C SER A 117 0.12 0.37 11.01
N LEU A 118 0.93 0.52 12.05
CA LEU A 118 0.50 0.47 13.45
C LEU A 118 -0.08 -0.88 13.95
N ASP A 119 0.73 -1.95 13.86
CA ASP A 119 0.67 -3.04 14.84
C ASP A 119 1.26 -2.54 16.17
N THR A 120 0.49 -1.71 16.88
CA THR A 120 0.67 -1.49 18.32
C THR A 120 -0.24 -2.48 19.04
N GLU A 121 0.17 -3.74 19.07
CA GLU A 121 -0.25 -4.62 20.15
C GLU A 121 0.88 -4.65 21.19
N GLU A 122 0.55 -4.21 22.41
CA GLU A 122 1.41 -4.41 23.58
C GLU A 122 1.69 -5.90 23.74
N GLY A 123 2.87 -6.33 23.31
CA GLY A 123 3.50 -7.56 23.79
C GLY A 123 3.33 -8.81 22.94
N ASP A 124 3.36 -8.70 21.61
CA ASP A 124 3.61 -9.85 20.75
C ASP A 124 5.08 -9.87 20.27
N ASP A 125 5.72 -11.02 20.48
CA ASP A 125 7.05 -11.33 19.97
C ASP A 125 7.05 -11.12 18.45
N TYR A 126 7.84 -10.16 17.98
CA TYR A 126 8.24 -10.08 16.59
C TYR A 126 8.87 -11.42 16.19
N ASP A 127 8.14 -12.25 15.44
CA ASP A 127 8.65 -13.52 14.91
C ASP A 127 9.65 -13.21 13.78
N PRO A 128 10.97 -13.37 14.01
CA PRO A 128 11.98 -13.10 13.01
C PRO A 128 11.99 -14.18 11.92
N SER A 129 11.14 -15.20 12.00
CA SER A 129 11.09 -16.34 11.09
C SER A 129 9.93 -16.30 10.08
N GLY A 130 9.19 -15.19 10.03
CA GLY A 130 8.15 -14.94 9.05
C GLY A 130 8.65 -15.03 7.59
N GLN A 131 7.73 -15.31 6.66
CA GLN A 131 8.05 -15.42 5.22
C GLN A 131 8.84 -14.22 4.66
N TYR A 132 8.59 -13.01 5.18
CA TYR A 132 9.26 -11.79 4.75
C TYR A 132 10.74 -11.74 5.16
N ALA A 133 11.07 -12.12 6.40
CA ALA A 133 12.45 -12.20 6.88
C ALA A 133 13.26 -13.26 6.10
N ARG A 134 12.64 -14.42 5.79
CA ARG A 134 13.28 -15.47 4.98
C ARG A 134 13.54 -15.06 3.51
N ALA A 135 12.78 -14.11 2.98
CA ALA A 135 12.94 -13.62 1.61
C ALA A 135 13.99 -12.50 1.51
N THR A 136 14.03 -11.59 2.49
CA THR A 136 15.10 -10.58 2.62
C THR A 136 16.46 -11.24 2.84
N ASP A 137 16.51 -12.32 3.64
CA ASP A 137 17.72 -13.11 3.85
C ASP A 137 18.26 -13.70 2.53
N GLN A 138 17.40 -14.09 1.59
CA GLN A 138 17.83 -14.64 0.29
C GLN A 138 18.43 -13.58 -0.64
N ILE A 139 17.91 -12.35 -0.64
CA ILE A 139 18.48 -11.26 -1.46
C ILE A 139 19.80 -10.75 -0.84
N GLY A 140 19.87 -10.68 0.48
CA GLY A 140 21.10 -10.34 1.21
C GLY A 140 22.25 -11.34 1.03
N GLN A 141 21.97 -12.55 0.55
CA GLN A 141 22.97 -13.62 0.33
C GLN A 141 23.65 -13.59 -1.05
N PHE A 142 23.21 -12.75 -1.99
CA PHE A 142 23.85 -12.66 -3.31
C PHE A 142 25.15 -11.86 -3.25
N SER A 143 26.18 -12.31 -3.98
CA SER A 143 27.40 -11.51 -4.16
C SER A 143 27.10 -10.24 -4.98
N THR A 144 27.95 -9.23 -4.83
CA THR A 144 27.85 -7.99 -5.62
C THR A 144 27.91 -8.25 -7.13
N GLU A 145 28.72 -9.21 -7.58
CA GLU A 145 28.78 -9.57 -9.01
C GLU A 145 27.49 -10.27 -9.48
N GLN A 146 26.91 -11.14 -8.66
CA GLN A 146 25.63 -11.79 -8.99
C GLN A 146 24.50 -10.77 -9.10
N LEU A 147 24.49 -9.78 -8.22
CA LEU A 147 23.50 -8.72 -8.24
C LEU A 147 23.66 -7.81 -9.47
N SER A 148 24.90 -7.45 -9.81
CA SER A 148 25.20 -6.68 -11.03
C SER A 148 24.72 -7.40 -12.28
N GLY A 149 25.08 -8.68 -12.43
CA GLY A 149 24.66 -9.47 -13.59
C GLY A 149 23.14 -9.63 -13.71
N ALA A 150 22.42 -9.65 -12.58
CA ALA A 150 20.95 -9.62 -12.61
C ALA A 150 20.38 -8.26 -12.99
N ILE A 151 20.97 -7.16 -12.54
CA ILE A 151 20.56 -5.81 -12.94
C ILE A 151 20.71 -5.66 -14.46
N ASP A 152 21.86 -6.06 -15.01
CA ASP A 152 22.10 -6.02 -16.46
C ASP A 152 21.06 -6.84 -17.24
N ALA A 153 20.79 -8.08 -16.80
CA ALA A 153 19.78 -8.93 -17.41
C ALA A 153 18.35 -8.35 -17.32
N LEU A 154 18.04 -7.62 -16.25
CA LEU A 154 16.75 -6.94 -16.09
C LEU A 154 16.66 -5.71 -17.00
N ILE A 155 17.73 -4.93 -17.15
CA ILE A 155 17.79 -3.81 -18.09
C ILE A 155 17.58 -4.30 -19.53
N ASP A 156 18.26 -5.39 -19.92
CA ASP A 156 18.08 -6.01 -21.24
C ASP A 156 16.62 -6.43 -21.46
N LYS A 157 15.98 -6.99 -20.42
CA LYS A 157 14.58 -7.37 -20.45
C LYS A 157 13.63 -6.17 -20.59
N ILE A 158 13.98 -5.02 -20.03
CA ILE A 158 13.24 -3.75 -20.18
C ILE A 158 13.38 -3.20 -21.61
N ALA A 159 14.52 -3.44 -22.25
CA ALA A 159 14.75 -3.03 -23.64
C ALA A 159 13.93 -3.85 -24.66
N GLU A 160 13.36 -5.01 -24.26
CA GLU A 160 12.52 -5.82 -25.13
C GLU A 160 11.24 -5.09 -25.59
N LYS A 161 10.71 -5.47 -26.76
CA LYS A 161 9.50 -4.84 -27.33
C LYS A 161 8.20 -5.21 -26.60
N ARG A 162 8.18 -6.34 -25.88
CA ARG A 162 6.98 -6.96 -25.31
C ARG A 162 6.64 -6.36 -23.94
N SER A 163 5.41 -5.87 -23.75
CA SER A 163 4.95 -5.23 -22.49
C SER A 163 5.22 -6.10 -21.26
N SER A 164 4.87 -7.39 -21.31
CA SER A 164 5.07 -8.29 -20.17
C SER A 164 6.54 -8.51 -19.81
N SER A 165 7.45 -8.48 -20.80
CA SER A 165 8.89 -8.56 -20.53
C SER A 165 9.36 -7.31 -19.81
N LYS A 166 8.97 -6.14 -20.32
CA LYS A 166 9.29 -4.85 -19.72
C LYS A 166 8.80 -4.70 -18.30
N GLU A 167 7.53 -5.02 -18.07
CA GLU A 167 6.91 -4.97 -16.74
C GLU A 167 7.65 -5.89 -15.76
N ALA A 168 8.01 -7.11 -16.19
CA ALA A 168 8.76 -8.03 -15.35
C ALA A 168 10.19 -7.55 -15.08
N GLY A 169 10.85 -6.89 -16.04
CA GLY A 169 12.15 -6.27 -15.87
C GLY A 169 12.11 -5.11 -14.87
N LEU A 170 11.17 -4.17 -15.04
CA LEU A 170 10.95 -3.04 -14.14
C LEU A 170 10.60 -3.50 -12.72
N GLN A 171 9.72 -4.51 -12.60
CA GLN A 171 9.33 -5.07 -11.31
C GLN A 171 10.52 -5.73 -10.60
N GLY A 172 11.35 -6.49 -11.32
CA GLY A 172 12.57 -7.08 -10.78
C GLY A 172 13.56 -6.01 -10.29
N LEU A 173 13.76 -4.96 -11.09
CA LEU A 173 14.68 -3.87 -10.76
C LEU A 173 14.20 -3.08 -9.53
N CYS A 174 12.91 -2.73 -9.48
CA CYS A 174 12.32 -2.12 -8.28
C CYS A 174 12.43 -3.02 -7.05
N SER A 175 12.25 -4.34 -7.22
CA SER A 175 12.35 -5.29 -6.12
C SER A 175 13.77 -5.35 -5.55
N ILE A 176 14.80 -5.37 -6.40
CA ILE A 176 16.20 -5.34 -5.98
C ILE A 176 16.46 -4.05 -5.19
N MET A 177 16.15 -2.90 -5.77
CA MET A 177 16.42 -1.59 -5.14
C MET A 177 15.60 -1.35 -3.87
N ALA A 178 14.47 -2.03 -3.69
CA ALA A 178 13.70 -1.96 -2.45
C ALA A 178 14.31 -2.84 -1.35
N HIS A 179 14.88 -4.00 -1.68
CA HIS A 179 15.31 -5.00 -0.70
C HIS A 179 16.83 -5.09 -0.51
N LYS A 180 17.61 -4.31 -1.24
CA LYS A 180 19.07 -4.28 -1.11
C LYS A 180 19.58 -2.87 -1.38
N TYR A 181 20.55 -2.42 -0.59
CA TYR A 181 21.29 -1.22 -0.93
C TYR A 181 22.31 -1.53 -2.03
N ILE A 182 22.25 -0.79 -3.15
CA ILE A 182 23.10 -1.00 -4.33
C ILE A 182 23.98 0.20 -4.69
N GLY A 183 23.83 1.33 -3.98
CA GLY A 183 24.45 2.62 -4.32
C GLY A 183 25.93 2.51 -4.67
N GLU A 184 26.75 2.01 -3.74
CA GLU A 184 28.19 1.85 -3.94
C GLU A 184 28.54 0.91 -5.10
N SER A 185 27.84 -0.22 -5.22
CA SER A 185 28.16 -1.26 -6.20
C SER A 185 27.75 -0.91 -7.64
N GLN A 186 26.79 0.00 -7.80
CA GLN A 186 26.19 0.36 -9.09
C GLN A 186 26.37 1.83 -9.45
N GLU A 187 27.30 2.52 -8.77
CA GLU A 187 27.58 3.94 -9.00
C GLU A 187 27.91 4.24 -10.47
N GLY A 188 28.70 3.38 -11.12
CA GLY A 188 29.02 3.50 -12.55
C GLY A 188 27.82 3.33 -13.50
N ASN A 189 26.74 2.68 -13.04
CA ASN A 189 25.55 2.39 -13.83
C ASN A 189 24.35 3.28 -13.49
N LYS A 190 24.46 4.17 -12.48
CA LYS A 190 23.33 4.94 -11.95
C LYS A 190 22.56 5.72 -13.03
N LEU A 191 23.27 6.35 -13.96
CA LEU A 191 22.66 7.11 -15.06
C LEU A 191 21.88 6.22 -16.04
N SER A 192 22.41 5.03 -16.36
CA SER A 192 21.75 4.07 -17.24
C SER A 192 20.44 3.54 -16.62
N ILE A 193 20.48 3.26 -15.32
CA ILE A 193 19.30 2.82 -14.55
C ILE A 193 18.23 3.92 -14.56
N LEU A 194 18.61 5.17 -14.28
CA LEU A 194 17.68 6.30 -14.27
C LEU A 194 17.05 6.52 -15.66
N GLU A 195 17.85 6.50 -16.72
CA GLU A 195 17.37 6.65 -18.09
C GLU A 195 16.43 5.50 -18.50
N THR A 196 16.66 4.29 -17.99
CA THR A 196 15.76 3.15 -18.20
C THR A 196 14.37 3.43 -17.61
N PHE A 197 14.29 3.98 -16.40
CA PHE A 197 13.02 4.38 -15.80
C PHE A 197 12.38 5.55 -16.53
N LYS A 198 13.13 6.62 -16.83
CA LYS A 198 12.60 7.79 -17.57
C LYS A 198 12.07 7.41 -18.93
N ARG A 199 12.78 6.58 -19.70
CA ARG A 199 12.32 6.07 -21.00
C ARG A 199 11.05 5.23 -20.86
N SER A 200 10.99 4.35 -19.87
CA SER A 200 9.82 3.50 -19.63
C SER A 200 8.60 4.33 -19.22
N LEU A 201 8.79 5.37 -18.40
CA LEU A 201 7.72 6.29 -17.99
C LEU A 201 7.30 7.25 -19.11
N LYS A 202 8.21 7.60 -20.03
CA LYS A 202 7.88 8.48 -21.17
C LYS A 202 7.13 7.77 -22.29
N PHE A 203 7.40 6.49 -22.50
CA PHE A 203 6.88 5.71 -23.64
C PHE A 203 6.21 4.39 -23.20
N TYR A 204 5.49 4.43 -22.07
CA TYR A 204 4.79 3.27 -21.54
C TYR A 204 3.66 2.81 -22.45
N LYS A 205 3.39 1.51 -22.43
CA LYS A 205 2.26 0.89 -23.14
C LYS A 205 1.20 0.32 -22.22
N SER A 206 1.48 0.26 -20.92
CA SER A 206 0.55 -0.19 -19.89
C SER A 206 0.69 0.68 -18.63
N ASP A 207 -0.41 0.81 -17.88
CA ASP A 207 -0.38 1.54 -16.60
C ASP A 207 0.62 0.91 -15.62
N LYS A 208 0.77 -0.42 -15.65
CA LYS A 208 1.74 -1.14 -14.81
C LYS A 208 3.17 -0.74 -15.15
N GLU A 209 3.52 -0.62 -16.44
CA GLU A 209 4.84 -0.14 -16.88
C GLU A 209 5.11 1.28 -16.34
N ALA A 210 4.12 2.18 -16.46
CA ALA A 210 4.24 3.57 -15.98
C ALA A 210 4.40 3.64 -14.45
N LEU A 211 3.58 2.90 -13.70
CA LEU A 211 3.61 2.88 -12.23
C LEU A 211 4.94 2.33 -11.70
N LEU A 212 5.43 1.24 -12.28
CA LEU A 212 6.74 0.68 -11.91
C LEU A 212 7.88 1.63 -12.25
N ALA A 213 7.82 2.29 -13.42
CA ALA A 213 8.84 3.25 -13.81
C ALA A 213 8.85 4.49 -12.89
N ALA A 214 7.69 5.04 -12.57
CA ALA A 214 7.56 6.16 -11.65
C ALA A 214 8.07 5.80 -10.24
N ARG A 215 7.70 4.63 -9.71
CA ARG A 215 8.24 4.12 -8.43
C ARG A 215 9.75 3.90 -8.50
N GLY A 216 10.25 3.38 -9.62
CA GLY A 216 11.67 3.16 -9.87
C GLY A 216 12.50 4.43 -9.74
N ILE A 217 11.98 5.58 -10.14
CA ILE A 217 12.65 6.88 -9.96
C ILE A 217 12.81 7.22 -8.47
N ALA A 218 11.77 7.03 -7.64
CA ALA A 218 11.89 7.26 -6.20
C ALA A 218 12.93 6.32 -5.55
N LEU A 219 12.93 5.05 -5.98
CA LEU A 219 13.94 4.09 -5.55
C LEU A 219 15.34 4.48 -6.02
N TRP A 220 15.49 5.09 -7.21
CA TRP A 220 16.77 5.58 -7.69
C TRP A 220 17.34 6.65 -6.77
N PHE A 221 16.54 7.65 -6.38
CA PHE A 221 16.96 8.66 -5.40
C PHE A 221 17.30 8.05 -4.04
N LEU A 222 16.55 7.04 -3.59
CA LEU A 222 16.89 6.31 -2.37
C LEU A 222 18.28 5.64 -2.43
N GLN A 223 18.69 5.14 -3.59
CA GLN A 223 19.93 4.38 -3.75
C GLN A 223 21.15 5.28 -4.02
N PHE A 224 20.95 6.38 -4.76
CA PHE A 224 22.05 7.19 -5.31
C PHE A 224 21.95 8.68 -4.97
N GLY A 225 20.91 9.13 -4.28
CA GLY A 225 20.63 10.56 -4.07
C GLY A 225 21.26 11.16 -2.82
N LEU A 226 21.92 10.36 -1.97
CA LEU A 226 22.67 10.86 -0.82
C LEU A 226 23.86 11.68 -1.32
N ASP A 227 23.95 12.93 -0.86
CA ASP A 227 25.00 13.88 -1.25
C ASP A 227 25.16 14.13 -2.77
N ASP A 228 24.17 13.76 -3.58
CA ASP A 228 24.15 13.98 -5.04
C ASP A 228 22.81 14.59 -5.48
N ASP A 229 22.86 15.88 -5.81
CA ASP A 229 21.74 16.66 -6.33
C ASP A 229 21.78 16.82 -7.86
N SER A 230 22.81 16.29 -8.54
CA SER A 230 23.09 16.60 -9.95
C SER A 230 21.93 16.25 -10.89
N MET A 231 21.24 15.14 -10.63
CA MET A 231 20.13 14.66 -11.44
C MET A 231 18.78 15.26 -11.01
N TYR A 232 18.69 15.88 -9.83
CA TYR A 232 17.43 16.36 -9.29
C TYR A 232 16.74 17.41 -10.17
N PRO A 233 17.41 18.47 -10.68
CA PRO A 233 16.75 19.48 -11.51
C PRO A 233 16.10 18.89 -12.77
N GLU A 234 16.80 18.00 -13.47
CA GLU A 234 16.27 17.37 -14.68
C GLU A 234 15.10 16.42 -14.37
N VAL A 235 15.23 15.59 -13.33
CA VAL A 235 14.20 14.61 -12.99
C VAL A 235 12.95 15.27 -12.40
N SER A 236 13.12 16.32 -11.59
CA SER A 236 11.99 17.07 -11.04
C SER A 236 11.17 17.74 -12.15
N GLU A 237 11.81 18.41 -13.11
CA GLU A 237 11.12 19.00 -14.28
C GLU A 237 10.38 17.92 -15.09
N PHE A 238 11.02 16.77 -15.32
CA PHE A 238 10.41 15.64 -16.01
C PHE A 238 9.17 15.12 -15.27
N LEU A 239 9.23 14.91 -13.96
CA LEU A 239 8.11 14.43 -13.16
C LEU A 239 6.96 15.45 -13.12
N VAL A 240 7.25 16.74 -12.95
CA VAL A 240 6.25 17.82 -12.98
C VAL A 240 5.51 17.84 -14.32
N LYS A 241 6.23 17.66 -15.43
CA LYS A 241 5.63 17.52 -16.75
C LYS A 241 4.70 16.31 -16.83
N MET A 242 5.16 15.13 -16.40
CA MET A 242 4.34 13.91 -16.42
C MET A 242 3.08 14.02 -15.56
N ILE A 243 3.16 14.67 -14.38
CA ILE A 243 2.00 14.94 -13.50
C ILE A 243 0.96 15.81 -14.23
N SER A 244 1.42 16.78 -15.01
CA SER A 244 0.57 17.71 -15.75
C SER A 244 -0.11 17.07 -16.97
N GLU A 245 0.56 16.10 -17.62
CA GLU A 245 0.08 15.43 -18.83
C GLU A 245 -0.86 14.24 -18.54
N THR A 246 -0.69 13.56 -17.41
CA THR A 246 -1.50 12.37 -17.11
C THR A 246 -2.90 12.72 -16.58
N SER A 247 -3.92 12.02 -17.08
CA SER A 247 -5.28 12.00 -16.52
C SER A 247 -5.53 10.82 -15.59
N ASN A 248 -4.66 9.81 -15.59
CA ASN A 248 -4.78 8.64 -14.71
C ASN A 248 -4.43 9.04 -13.27
N ALA A 249 -5.41 8.98 -12.37
CA ALA A 249 -5.27 9.41 -10.98
C ALA A 249 -4.26 8.57 -10.18
N VAL A 250 -4.20 7.26 -10.42
CA VAL A 250 -3.26 6.32 -9.77
C VAL A 250 -1.83 6.65 -10.18
N LEU A 251 -1.61 6.80 -11.48
CA LEU A 251 -0.29 7.19 -12.01
C LEU A 251 0.10 8.58 -11.49
N LYS A 252 -0.84 9.53 -11.45
CA LYS A 252 -0.61 10.86 -10.90
C LYS A 252 -0.20 10.81 -9.44
N ALA A 253 -0.86 9.98 -8.64
CA ALA A 253 -0.54 9.77 -7.22
C ALA A 253 0.91 9.28 -7.08
N GLN A 254 1.27 8.22 -7.82
CA GLN A 254 2.63 7.68 -7.81
C GLN A 254 3.68 8.72 -8.26
N LEU A 255 3.38 9.54 -9.27
CA LEU A 255 4.29 10.59 -9.74
C LEU A 255 4.47 11.71 -8.70
N VAL A 256 3.40 12.12 -8.02
CA VAL A 256 3.45 13.11 -6.92
C VAL A 256 4.32 12.58 -5.79
N HIS A 257 4.13 11.31 -5.40
CA HIS A 257 4.98 10.66 -4.40
C HIS A 257 6.44 10.65 -4.84
N SER A 258 6.72 10.19 -6.06
CA SER A 258 8.09 10.10 -6.56
C SER A 258 8.76 11.48 -6.64
N LEU A 259 8.03 12.52 -7.03
CA LEU A 259 8.54 13.89 -7.04
C LEU A 259 8.88 14.35 -5.62
N ALA A 260 7.94 14.24 -4.68
CA ALA A 260 8.16 14.67 -3.30
C ALA A 260 9.28 13.86 -2.61
N PHE A 261 9.36 12.55 -2.84
CA PHE A 261 10.43 11.72 -2.29
C PHE A 261 11.80 12.12 -2.87
N SER A 262 11.88 12.38 -4.17
CA SER A 262 13.11 12.85 -4.82
C SER A 262 13.54 14.23 -4.29
N THR A 263 12.57 15.13 -4.09
CA THR A 263 12.80 16.44 -3.47
C THR A 263 13.28 16.31 -2.03
N PHE A 264 12.67 15.43 -1.25
CA PHE A 264 13.08 15.20 0.13
C PHE A 264 14.52 14.72 0.24
N VAL A 265 14.94 13.80 -0.65
CA VAL A 265 16.28 13.21 -0.62
C VAL A 265 17.36 14.15 -1.15
N SER A 266 17.15 14.77 -2.31
CA SER A 266 18.25 15.45 -3.04
C SER A 266 18.04 16.95 -3.27
N CYS A 267 16.93 17.55 -2.84
CA CYS A 267 16.72 18.98 -3.04
C CYS A 267 17.44 19.83 -1.98
N VAL A 268 18.37 20.66 -2.45
CA VAL A 268 19.08 21.62 -1.61
C VAL A 268 18.26 22.91 -1.41
N ASP A 269 17.64 23.45 -2.48
CA ASP A 269 16.91 24.72 -2.44
C ASP A 269 15.52 24.57 -1.78
N THR A 270 15.28 25.37 -0.75
CA THR A 270 13.99 25.38 -0.05
C THR A 270 12.86 25.91 -0.95
N ARG A 271 13.16 26.78 -1.93
CA ARG A 271 12.16 27.32 -2.87
C ARG A 271 11.57 26.22 -3.74
N ASP A 272 12.41 25.35 -4.29
CA ASP A 272 11.98 24.20 -5.08
C ASP A 272 11.14 23.24 -4.24
N THR A 273 11.55 23.03 -2.98
CA THR A 273 10.78 22.23 -2.00
C THR A 273 9.36 22.79 -1.82
N ILE A 274 9.24 24.12 -1.70
CA ILE A 274 7.96 24.81 -1.55
C ILE A 274 7.12 24.70 -2.83
N ASP A 275 7.73 24.79 -4.01
CA ASP A 275 7.00 24.67 -5.27
C ASP A 275 6.42 23.26 -5.45
N VAL A 276 7.15 22.21 -5.05
CA VAL A 276 6.62 20.84 -5.02
C VAL A 276 5.52 20.70 -3.95
N LEU A 277 5.66 21.34 -2.79
CA LEU A 277 4.64 21.35 -1.75
C LEU A 277 3.33 21.99 -2.26
N LYS A 278 3.40 23.09 -3.03
CA LYS A 278 2.23 23.70 -3.69
C LYS A 278 1.58 22.77 -4.71
N ILE A 279 2.38 21.97 -5.44
CA ILE A 279 1.84 20.95 -6.35
C ILE A 279 1.02 19.92 -5.57
N CYS A 280 1.52 19.47 -4.41
CA CYS A 280 0.82 18.56 -3.51
C CYS A 280 -0.49 19.18 -2.99
N SER A 281 -0.44 20.43 -2.50
CA SER A 281 -1.64 21.16 -2.03
C SER A 281 -2.72 21.27 -3.10
N LYS A 282 -2.31 21.59 -4.33
CA LYS A 282 -3.23 21.63 -5.47
C LYS A 282 -3.92 20.27 -5.72
N GLN A 283 -3.20 19.15 -5.58
CA GLN A 283 -3.78 17.83 -5.84
C GLN A 283 -4.80 17.41 -4.79
N PHE A 284 -4.55 17.64 -3.49
CA PHE A 284 -5.51 17.27 -2.46
C PHE A 284 -6.67 18.27 -2.31
N SER A 285 -6.49 19.52 -2.76
CA SER A 285 -7.54 20.54 -2.77
C SER A 285 -8.58 20.30 -3.88
N HIS A 286 -8.17 19.72 -5.01
CA HIS A 286 -9.07 19.34 -6.09
C HIS A 286 -9.43 17.86 -5.98
N TRP A 287 -10.53 17.56 -5.30
CA TRP A 287 -10.97 16.19 -5.05
C TRP A 287 -11.17 15.39 -6.34
N GLN A 288 -10.22 14.51 -6.67
CA GLN A 288 -10.26 13.65 -7.87
C GLN A 288 -10.43 12.18 -7.53
N SER A 289 -9.64 11.66 -6.58
CA SER A 289 -9.74 10.29 -6.09
C SER A 289 -9.18 10.21 -4.67
N GLY A 290 -9.68 9.27 -3.87
CA GLY A 290 -9.18 9.08 -2.50
C GLY A 290 -7.68 8.76 -2.45
N GLU A 291 -7.17 7.98 -3.42
CA GLU A 291 -5.75 7.62 -3.50
C GLU A 291 -4.86 8.83 -3.82
N LEU A 292 -5.19 9.61 -4.87
CA LEU A 292 -4.43 10.81 -5.22
C LEU A 292 -4.41 11.81 -4.06
N THR A 293 -5.55 12.02 -3.42
CA THR A 293 -5.66 12.91 -2.25
C THR A 293 -4.78 12.41 -1.10
N TYR A 294 -4.88 11.12 -0.74
CA TYR A 294 -4.08 10.51 0.32
C TYR A 294 -2.57 10.63 0.06
N VAL A 295 -2.11 10.23 -1.13
CA VAL A 295 -0.69 10.26 -1.48
C VAL A 295 -0.18 11.70 -1.52
N SER A 296 -0.98 12.64 -2.01
CA SER A 296 -0.61 14.07 -2.02
C SER A 296 -0.53 14.65 -0.61
N LEU A 297 -1.37 14.21 0.33
CA LEU A 297 -1.29 14.60 1.74
C LEU A 297 -0.02 14.05 2.41
N SER A 298 0.32 12.79 2.14
CA SER A 298 1.56 12.18 2.66
C SER A 298 2.80 12.90 2.12
N ALA A 299 2.82 13.18 0.81
CA ALA A 299 3.89 13.95 0.16
C ALA A 299 4.01 15.37 0.73
N TYR A 300 2.89 16.03 0.96
CA TYR A 300 2.83 17.34 1.61
C TYR A 300 3.42 17.32 3.02
N GLY A 301 3.01 16.35 3.86
CA GLY A 301 3.50 16.23 5.23
C GLY A 301 5.01 15.99 5.30
N LEU A 302 5.56 15.18 4.38
CA LEU A 302 7.00 14.96 4.23
C LEU A 302 7.76 16.25 3.95
N LEU A 303 7.34 17.00 2.93
CA LEU A 303 8.02 18.24 2.52
C LEU A 303 7.82 19.36 3.54
N LEU A 304 6.65 19.44 4.17
CA LEU A 304 6.39 20.41 5.25
C LEU A 304 7.33 20.17 6.43
N ALA A 305 7.57 18.91 6.80
CA ALA A 305 8.54 18.56 7.84
C ALA A 305 9.96 19.04 7.47
N GLN A 306 10.39 18.80 6.23
CA GLN A 306 11.69 19.25 5.72
C GLN A 306 11.82 20.79 5.72
N VAL A 307 10.77 21.51 5.28
CA VAL A 307 10.75 22.98 5.35
C VAL A 307 10.81 23.44 6.80
N ALA A 308 10.11 22.77 7.72
CA ALA A 308 10.11 23.14 9.14
C ALA A 308 11.48 22.98 9.82
N ASP A 309 12.33 22.08 9.33
CA ASP A 309 13.71 21.94 9.82
C ASP A 309 14.62 23.08 9.32
N LYS A 310 14.38 23.59 8.11
CA LYS A 310 15.16 24.69 7.51
C LYS A 310 14.64 26.08 7.93
N ASN A 311 13.33 26.29 7.92
CA ASN A 311 12.65 27.53 8.26
C ASN A 311 11.25 27.25 8.84
N ILE A 312 11.18 27.29 10.16
CA ILE A 312 9.97 26.96 10.89
C ILE A 312 8.83 27.99 10.74
N GLU A 313 9.15 29.28 10.57
CA GLU A 313 8.14 30.32 10.37
C GLU A 313 7.46 30.17 9.01
N LEU A 314 8.24 29.87 7.98
CA LEU A 314 7.74 29.63 6.63
C LEU A 314 6.88 28.35 6.56
N ALA A 315 7.31 27.27 7.21
CA ALA A 315 6.50 26.06 7.31
C ALA A 315 5.15 26.33 7.99
N LYS A 316 5.15 27.13 9.05
CA LYS A 316 3.92 27.55 9.73
C LYS A 316 3.00 28.34 8.78
N GLU A 317 3.51 29.35 8.09
CA GLU A 317 2.71 30.17 7.17
C GLU A 317 2.07 29.31 6.06
N ILE A 318 2.86 28.40 5.48
CA ILE A 318 2.39 27.46 4.46
C ILE A 318 1.26 26.58 5.02
N PHE A 319 1.46 25.97 6.18
CA PHE A 319 0.46 25.10 6.79
C PHE A 319 -0.82 25.87 7.17
N GLU A 320 -0.69 27.09 7.70
CA GLU A 320 -1.85 27.95 8.02
C GLU A 320 -2.69 28.28 6.78
N GLY A 321 -2.06 28.43 5.61
CA GLY A 321 -2.75 28.61 4.33
C GLY A 321 -3.59 27.41 3.90
N ASP A 322 -3.12 26.19 4.14
CA ASP A 322 -3.80 24.94 3.77
C ASP A 322 -4.69 24.35 4.88
N TYR A 323 -4.64 24.91 6.09
CA TYR A 323 -5.29 24.37 7.29
C TYR A 323 -6.80 24.14 7.11
N ALA A 324 -7.51 25.06 6.46
CA ALA A 324 -8.93 24.92 6.19
C ALA A 324 -9.25 23.71 5.29
N VAL A 325 -8.39 23.42 4.32
CA VAL A 325 -8.52 22.24 3.46
C VAL A 325 -8.33 20.98 4.29
N HIS A 326 -7.30 20.93 5.15
CA HIS A 326 -7.09 19.80 6.06
C HIS A 326 -8.30 19.50 6.95
N LEU A 327 -8.95 20.52 7.50
CA LEU A 327 -10.17 20.36 8.30
C LEU A 327 -11.32 19.75 7.48
N ASN A 328 -11.52 20.22 6.24
CA ASN A 328 -12.55 19.65 5.36
C ASN A 328 -12.28 18.18 5.05
N LEU A 329 -11.02 17.80 4.88
CA LEU A 329 -10.59 16.44 4.56
C LEU A 329 -10.82 15.43 5.71
N LEU A 330 -11.01 15.90 6.95
CA LEU A 330 -11.42 15.05 8.08
C LEU A 330 -12.80 14.40 7.87
N ASN A 331 -13.64 14.99 7.02
CA ASN A 331 -14.97 14.48 6.67
C ASN A 331 -14.96 13.57 5.43
N SER A 332 -13.79 13.23 4.88
CA SER A 332 -13.69 12.33 3.73
C SER A 332 -14.32 10.96 4.02
N GLU A 333 -14.84 10.27 2.99
CA GLU A 333 -15.22 8.86 3.10
C GLU A 333 -14.00 7.92 3.15
N ASN A 334 -12.87 8.34 2.59
CA ASN A 334 -11.63 7.55 2.57
C ASN A 334 -10.88 7.67 3.90
N VAL A 335 -10.61 6.52 4.51
CA VAL A 335 -9.94 6.42 5.83
C VAL A 335 -8.51 6.95 5.79
N ASP A 336 -7.76 6.60 4.75
CA ASP A 336 -6.36 7.01 4.59
C ASP A 336 -6.26 8.54 4.42
N VAL A 337 -7.21 9.16 3.71
CA VAL A 337 -7.31 10.62 3.61
C VAL A 337 -7.55 11.26 4.98
N ARG A 338 -8.49 10.73 5.77
CA ARG A 338 -8.77 11.25 7.11
C ARG A 338 -7.55 11.13 8.01
N ILE A 339 -6.85 10.00 7.98
CA ILE A 339 -5.64 9.76 8.76
C ILE A 339 -4.55 10.74 8.34
N SER A 340 -4.16 10.78 7.06
CA SER A 340 -3.07 11.65 6.59
C SER A 340 -3.35 13.13 6.83
N SER A 341 -4.61 13.57 6.69
CA SER A 341 -4.97 14.95 7.04
C SER A 341 -4.81 15.23 8.53
N SER A 342 -5.21 14.28 9.39
CA SER A 342 -5.07 14.38 10.84
C SER A 342 -3.60 14.39 11.28
N GLU A 343 -2.75 13.58 10.65
CA GLU A 343 -1.29 13.56 10.89
C GLU A 343 -0.65 14.90 10.47
N ASN A 344 -1.04 15.47 9.33
CA ASN A 344 -0.56 16.79 8.91
C ASN A 344 -1.01 17.90 9.86
N ILE A 345 -2.23 17.81 10.41
CA ILE A 345 -2.69 18.72 11.48
C ILE A 345 -1.83 18.56 12.73
N ALA A 346 -1.51 17.34 13.13
CA ALA A 346 -0.63 17.09 14.26
C ALA A 346 0.78 17.65 14.02
N LEU A 347 1.34 17.49 12.82
CA LEU A 347 2.58 18.15 12.39
C LEU A 347 2.49 19.68 12.49
N GLY A 348 1.39 20.29 12.05
CA GLY A 348 1.15 21.73 12.20
C GLY A 348 1.15 22.19 13.66
N TYR A 349 0.52 21.42 14.56
CA TYR A 349 0.59 21.67 16.01
C TYR A 349 2.01 21.51 16.55
N GLU A 350 2.78 20.53 16.07
CA GLU A 350 4.17 20.31 16.45
C GLU A 350 5.04 21.53 16.09
N ILE A 351 4.94 22.00 14.85
CA ILE A 351 5.62 23.20 14.33
C ILE A 351 5.31 24.43 15.20
N ILE A 352 4.03 24.69 15.46
CA ILE A 352 3.61 25.86 16.25
C ILE A 352 4.08 25.76 17.71
N ARG A 353 4.02 24.56 18.31
CA ARG A 353 4.42 24.35 19.70
C ARG A 353 5.91 24.47 19.93
N SER A 354 6.74 24.10 18.94
CA SER A 354 8.19 24.33 19.04
C SER A 354 8.56 25.81 19.16
N GLN A 355 7.77 26.73 18.59
CA GLN A 355 7.96 28.17 18.80
C GLN A 355 7.28 28.67 20.08
N TYR A 356 6.05 28.22 20.33
CA TYR A 356 5.20 28.71 21.41
C TYR A 356 4.56 27.52 22.14
N LYS A 357 5.13 27.12 23.28
CA LYS A 357 4.76 25.90 24.04
C LYS A 357 3.26 25.73 24.35
N LYS A 358 2.46 26.81 24.33
CA LYS A 358 1.01 26.80 24.61
C LYS A 358 0.15 27.31 23.44
N SER A 359 0.72 27.54 22.26
CA SER A 359 -0.06 27.99 21.11
C SER A 359 -0.99 26.91 20.59
N LYS A 360 -2.16 27.38 20.14
CA LYS A 360 -3.26 26.58 19.64
C LYS A 360 -3.90 27.32 18.46
N PHE A 361 -4.49 26.57 17.54
CA PHE A 361 -5.33 27.17 16.50
C PHE A 361 -6.65 27.69 17.08
N TYR A 362 -7.27 28.63 16.39
CA TYR A 362 -8.49 29.32 16.85
C TYR A 362 -9.66 28.36 17.12
N ASN A 363 -9.77 27.28 16.34
CA ASN A 363 -10.82 26.25 16.42
C ASN A 363 -10.38 25.01 17.22
N HIS A 364 -9.41 25.13 18.13
CA HIS A 364 -8.83 23.99 18.83
C HIS A 364 -9.85 23.07 19.53
N LYS A 365 -10.87 23.64 20.18
CA LYS A 365 -11.87 22.84 20.91
C LYS A 365 -12.69 21.97 19.94
N ASP A 366 -13.24 22.58 18.89
CA ASP A 366 -14.07 21.91 17.90
C ASP A 366 -13.27 20.83 17.14
N LEU A 367 -11.99 21.11 16.86
CA LEU A 367 -11.08 20.15 16.23
C LEU A 367 -10.87 18.91 17.12
N VAL A 368 -10.58 19.11 18.42
CA VAL A 368 -10.37 17.99 19.35
C VAL A 368 -11.63 17.14 19.46
N GLU A 369 -12.81 17.77 19.58
CA GLU A 369 -14.08 17.05 19.61
C GLU A 369 -14.31 16.21 18.34
N THR A 370 -14.05 16.79 17.17
CA THR A 370 -14.14 16.10 15.87
C THR A 370 -13.20 14.88 15.81
N LEU A 371 -11.93 15.06 16.19
CA LEU A 371 -10.93 13.99 16.15
C LEU A 371 -11.22 12.89 17.16
N GLU A 372 -11.69 13.24 18.36
CA GLU A 372 -12.14 12.29 19.36
C GLU A 372 -13.34 11.48 18.89
N GLU A 373 -14.33 12.12 18.26
CA GLU A 373 -15.47 11.44 17.67
C GLU A 373 -14.99 10.47 16.57
N MET A 374 -14.09 10.88 15.69
CA MET A 374 -13.50 10.01 14.66
C MET A 374 -12.69 8.84 15.25
N ALA A 375 -12.04 9.03 16.41
CA ALA A 375 -11.32 7.97 17.11
C ALA A 375 -12.25 6.99 17.84
N ARG A 376 -13.47 7.39 18.20
CA ARG A 376 -14.49 6.52 18.83
C ARG A 376 -15.35 5.80 17.80
N THR A 377 -15.85 6.56 16.83
CA THR A 377 -16.85 6.10 15.87
C THR A 377 -16.27 5.05 14.93
N SER A 378 -17.06 4.02 14.68
CA SER A 378 -16.79 3.04 13.63
C SER A 378 -18.07 2.90 12.82
N THR A 379 -18.03 3.19 11.53
CA THR A 379 -19.22 2.98 10.69
C THR A 379 -19.36 1.49 10.41
N LYS A 380 -20.61 0.98 10.38
CA LYS A 380 -20.88 -0.44 10.09
C LYS A 380 -20.33 -0.87 8.71
N LYS A 381 -20.20 0.08 7.78
CA LYS A 381 -19.68 -0.11 6.41
C LYS A 381 -18.14 -0.15 6.30
N GLN A 382 -17.40 0.27 7.34
CA GLN A 382 -15.94 0.22 7.31
C GLN A 382 -15.42 -1.20 7.52
N ALA A 383 -14.36 -1.57 6.79
CA ALA A 383 -13.63 -2.80 7.00
C ALA A 383 -13.02 -2.85 8.41
N LYS A 384 -12.83 -4.05 8.95
CA LYS A 384 -12.25 -4.23 10.31
C LYS A 384 -10.84 -3.64 10.42
N ARG A 385 -10.03 -3.79 9.38
CA ARG A 385 -8.67 -3.22 9.30
C ARG A 385 -8.72 -1.70 9.40
N ASP A 386 -9.49 -1.07 8.53
CA ASP A 386 -9.64 0.39 8.47
C ASP A 386 -10.07 0.98 9.81
N LYS A 387 -10.97 0.31 10.52
CA LYS A 387 -11.37 0.72 11.89
C LYS A 387 -10.20 0.70 12.85
N THR A 388 -9.37 -0.33 12.78
CA THR A 388 -8.24 -0.51 13.70
C THR A 388 -7.15 0.51 13.42
N GLN A 389 -6.79 0.67 12.14
CA GLN A 389 -5.80 1.64 11.67
C GLN A 389 -6.22 3.08 12.00
N GLN A 390 -7.46 3.46 11.67
CA GLN A 390 -7.98 4.80 12.00
C GLN A 390 -7.96 5.04 13.51
N ARG A 391 -8.44 4.09 14.32
CA ARG A 391 -8.46 4.26 15.77
C ARG A 391 -7.07 4.41 16.34
N SER A 392 -6.11 3.60 15.89
CA SER A 392 -4.73 3.66 16.38
C SER A 392 -4.07 5.00 16.04
N ALA A 393 -4.14 5.42 14.77
CA ALA A 393 -3.55 6.67 14.32
C ALA A 393 -4.21 7.90 14.97
N LEU A 394 -5.54 7.97 14.97
CA LEU A 394 -6.26 9.13 15.52
C LEU A 394 -6.12 9.24 17.04
N ARG A 395 -5.95 8.14 17.79
CA ARG A 395 -5.66 8.20 19.23
C ARG A 395 -4.34 8.91 19.50
N GLN A 396 -3.30 8.64 18.71
CA GLN A 396 -2.03 9.34 18.84
C GLN A 396 -2.17 10.82 18.49
N VAL A 397 -2.88 11.14 17.40
CA VAL A 397 -3.17 12.54 17.01
C VAL A 397 -3.92 13.28 18.12
N VAL A 398 -4.99 12.69 18.66
CA VAL A 398 -5.79 13.29 19.74
C VAL A 398 -4.93 13.50 20.98
N SER A 399 -4.17 12.50 21.41
CA SER A 399 -3.30 12.58 22.59
C SER A 399 -2.25 13.70 22.44
N PHE A 400 -1.69 13.85 21.24
CA PHE A 400 -0.75 14.93 20.96
C PHE A 400 -1.41 16.31 20.99
N ILE A 401 -2.53 16.48 20.30
CA ILE A 401 -3.20 17.78 20.16
C ILE A 401 -3.80 18.22 21.51
N SER A 402 -4.44 17.32 22.26
CA SER A 402 -5.12 17.63 23.53
C SER A 402 -4.16 17.71 24.71
N GLU A 403 -3.31 16.70 24.89
CA GLU A 403 -2.49 16.51 26.10
C GLU A 403 -1.00 16.85 25.88
N GLY A 404 -0.55 16.91 24.61
CA GLY A 404 0.85 17.14 24.29
C GLY A 404 1.75 15.92 24.41
N ILE A 405 1.14 14.73 24.41
CA ILE A 405 1.87 13.47 24.38
C ILE A 405 2.35 13.21 22.96
N ALA A 406 3.67 13.18 22.77
CA ALA A 406 4.30 12.87 21.50
C ALA A 406 3.86 11.50 20.96
N PRO A 407 3.78 11.31 19.63
CA PRO A 407 3.56 9.97 19.08
C PRO A 407 4.71 9.06 19.51
N GLU A 408 4.47 7.76 19.65
CA GLU A 408 5.52 6.80 19.96
C GLU A 408 5.33 5.54 19.13
N THR A 409 6.20 5.36 18.12
CA THR A 409 6.27 4.11 17.35
C THR A 409 7.66 3.53 17.47
N LYS A 410 7.76 2.31 18.01
CA LYS A 410 9.03 1.57 18.17
C LYS A 410 9.18 0.57 17.04
N LEU A 411 10.24 0.69 16.25
CA LEU A 411 10.61 -0.25 15.21
C LEU A 411 11.82 -1.06 15.68
N ASN A 412 11.79 -2.39 15.51
CA ASN A 412 12.90 -3.27 15.89
C ASN A 412 13.72 -3.66 14.66
N PHE A 413 15.03 -3.41 14.69
CA PHE A 413 15.98 -3.82 13.68
C PHE A 413 17.19 -4.45 14.35
N MET A 414 17.38 -5.77 14.19
CA MET A 414 18.54 -6.52 14.68
C MET A 414 18.93 -6.17 16.13
N ASN A 415 18.00 -6.31 17.07
CA ASN A 415 18.15 -6.01 18.51
C ASN A 415 18.38 -4.53 18.87
N LYS A 416 18.27 -3.60 17.91
CA LYS A 416 18.19 -2.16 18.18
C LYS A 416 16.77 -1.67 17.92
N TYR A 417 16.32 -0.71 18.72
CA TYR A 417 15.04 -0.05 18.54
C TYR A 417 15.24 1.33 17.95
N VAL A 418 14.47 1.65 16.91
CA VAL A 418 14.33 3.00 16.37
C VAL A 418 13.01 3.53 16.88
N VAL A 419 13.08 4.64 17.62
CA VAL A 419 11.90 5.28 18.18
C VAL A 419 11.53 6.46 17.28
N ILE A 420 10.29 6.43 16.82
CA ILE A 420 9.67 7.52 16.06
C ILE A 420 8.79 8.27 17.05
N ASP A 421 9.29 9.43 17.46
CA ASP A 421 8.77 10.24 18.56
C ASP A 421 8.27 11.63 18.13
N THR A 422 8.26 11.90 16.83
CA THR A 422 7.79 13.18 16.27
C THR A 422 6.90 12.94 15.05
N TRP A 423 6.02 13.90 14.77
CA TRP A 423 5.20 13.88 13.56
C TRP A 423 6.05 14.08 12.31
N LYS A 424 7.13 14.86 12.39
CA LYS A 424 8.14 14.94 11.32
C LYS A 424 8.69 13.57 10.93
N LYS A 425 9.19 12.79 11.90
CA LYS A 425 9.70 11.43 11.67
C LYS A 425 8.60 10.45 11.24
N THR A 426 7.36 10.65 11.70
CA THR A 426 6.20 9.85 11.29
C THR A 426 5.86 10.04 9.80
N CYS A 427 5.76 11.30 9.34
CA CYS A 427 5.57 11.61 7.92
C CYS A 427 6.69 11.03 7.05
N CYS A 428 7.94 11.16 7.52
CA CYS A 428 9.09 10.58 6.86
C CYS A 428 8.96 9.05 6.72
N LEU A 429 8.71 8.34 7.83
CA LEU A 429 8.53 6.89 7.83
C LEU A 429 7.42 6.43 6.87
N ASN A 430 6.29 7.14 6.83
CA ASN A 430 5.19 6.80 5.93
C ASN A 430 5.61 6.90 4.45
N ALA A 431 6.41 7.90 4.08
CA ALA A 431 6.95 8.02 2.73
C ALA A 431 7.91 6.85 2.38
N PHE A 432 8.79 6.46 3.32
CA PHE A 432 9.68 5.30 3.14
C PHE A 432 8.89 3.99 3.02
N ARG A 433 7.84 3.79 3.84
CA ARG A 433 6.95 2.62 3.75
C ARG A 433 6.28 2.52 2.39
N TYR A 434 5.82 3.65 1.84
CA TYR A 434 5.22 3.68 0.51
C TYR A 434 6.23 3.31 -0.60
N THR A 435 7.45 3.83 -0.55
CA THR A 435 8.50 3.53 -1.55
C THR A 435 8.99 2.07 -1.44
N LEU A 436 9.28 1.61 -0.22
CA LEU A 436 9.99 0.37 0.05
C LEU A 436 9.10 -0.85 0.25
N THR A 437 7.85 -0.66 0.66
CA THR A 437 6.93 -1.77 0.97
C THR A 437 7.58 -2.77 1.95
N SER A 438 7.81 -4.02 1.54
CA SER A 438 8.46 -5.05 2.36
C SER A 438 9.98 -4.92 2.52
N GLY A 439 10.62 -4.01 1.79
CA GLY A 439 12.08 -3.81 1.80
C GLY A 439 12.59 -2.89 2.92
N LEU A 440 11.68 -2.32 3.73
CA LEU A 440 12.02 -1.32 4.75
C LEU A 440 13.12 -1.81 5.71
N HIS A 441 13.01 -3.04 6.20
CA HIS A 441 13.94 -3.60 7.18
C HIS A 441 15.38 -3.63 6.67
N THR A 442 15.60 -4.15 5.47
CA THR A 442 16.95 -4.25 4.90
C THR A 442 17.55 -2.88 4.63
N GLN A 443 16.76 -1.93 4.16
CA GLN A 443 17.25 -0.57 3.87
C GLN A 443 17.64 0.18 5.13
N PHE A 444 16.92 0.01 6.25
CA PHE A 444 17.35 0.56 7.54
C PHE A 444 18.72 0.03 7.98
N LEU A 445 19.00 -1.24 7.71
CA LEU A 445 20.27 -1.87 8.09
C LEU A 445 21.43 -1.54 7.15
N GLU A 446 21.17 -1.34 5.86
CA GLU A 446 22.22 -1.26 4.84
C GLU A 446 22.40 0.12 4.21
N ASN A 447 21.35 0.93 4.12
CA ASN A 447 21.37 2.16 3.33
C ASN A 447 21.82 3.37 4.16
N PRO A 448 22.97 4.00 3.84
CA PRO A 448 23.47 5.15 4.58
C PRO A 448 22.49 6.32 4.66
N LEU A 449 21.73 6.58 3.59
CA LEU A 449 20.72 7.64 3.54
C LEU A 449 19.62 7.42 4.57
N VAL A 450 19.13 6.18 4.70
CA VAL A 450 18.10 5.84 5.68
C VAL A 450 18.64 5.97 7.10
N GLN A 451 19.89 5.54 7.31
CA GLN A 451 20.53 5.63 8.62
C GLN A 451 20.74 7.08 9.05
N GLU A 452 21.11 7.96 8.13
CA GLU A 452 21.24 9.40 8.38
C GLU A 452 19.89 10.03 8.72
N ILE A 453 18.86 9.80 7.91
CA ILE A 453 17.54 10.41 8.09
C ILE A 453 16.87 10.03 9.42
N PHE A 454 17.08 8.81 9.90
CA PHE A 454 16.46 8.33 11.15
C PHE A 454 17.38 8.41 12.38
N ASP A 455 18.62 8.90 12.23
CA ASP A 455 19.67 8.92 13.26
C ASP A 455 20.01 7.52 13.80
N THR A 456 20.11 6.53 12.92
CA THR A 456 20.27 5.11 13.29
C THR A 456 21.54 4.52 12.70
N PRO A 457 22.72 4.76 13.30
CA PRO A 457 23.94 4.11 12.86
C PRO A 457 23.86 2.61 13.18
N PHE A 458 23.69 1.80 12.13
CA PHE A 458 23.83 0.36 12.21
C PHE A 458 25.22 -0.01 11.71
N ASP A 459 26.11 -0.42 12.62
CA ASP A 459 27.41 -1.00 12.25
C ASP A 459 27.19 -2.39 11.64
N THR A 460 27.08 -2.45 10.32
CA THR A 460 26.92 -3.71 9.56
C THR A 460 28.22 -4.52 9.51
N SER A 461 29.36 -3.92 9.88
CA SER A 461 30.71 -4.52 9.87
C SER A 461 30.89 -5.72 10.80
N ASN A 462 30.01 -5.92 11.78
CA ASN A 462 30.06 -7.05 12.73
C ASN A 462 28.96 -8.10 12.55
N SER A 463 28.14 -8.00 11.48
CA SER A 463 26.98 -8.88 11.29
C SER A 463 27.33 -10.34 10.98
N THR A 464 28.57 -10.66 10.60
CA THR A 464 29.05 -12.04 10.43
C THR A 464 29.37 -12.77 11.74
N SER A 465 29.31 -12.09 12.89
CA SER A 465 29.80 -12.61 14.19
C SER A 465 28.72 -12.84 15.26
N LEU A 466 27.46 -12.41 15.05
CA LEU A 466 26.41 -12.50 16.08
C LEU A 466 25.37 -13.61 15.82
N ALA A 467 25.84 -14.76 15.31
CA ALA A 467 25.08 -16.01 15.37
C ALA A 467 25.20 -16.70 16.75
N SER A 468 25.87 -16.09 17.74
CA SER A 468 26.00 -16.62 19.09
C SER A 468 25.03 -15.96 20.06
N GLU A 469 24.11 -16.80 20.55
CA GLU A 469 23.41 -16.65 21.83
C GLU A 469 22.27 -15.63 21.87
N LYS A 470 21.19 -15.91 21.10
CA LYS A 470 19.86 -15.60 21.61
C LYS A 470 19.69 -16.37 22.92
N MET A 471 19.74 -15.67 24.05
CA MET A 471 19.26 -16.20 25.33
C MET A 471 17.77 -16.47 25.14
N VAL A 472 17.43 -17.69 24.73
CA VAL A 472 16.06 -18.20 24.78
C VAL A 472 15.68 -18.10 26.25
N VAL A 473 14.85 -17.12 26.57
CA VAL A 473 14.27 -17.03 27.91
C VAL A 473 13.43 -18.29 28.05
N ASP A 474 13.98 -19.27 28.77
CA ASP A 474 13.34 -20.54 29.04
C ASP A 474 11.89 -20.26 29.46
N SER A 475 10.94 -21.02 28.91
CA SER A 475 9.52 -20.92 29.30
C SER A 475 9.29 -21.11 30.81
N ARG A 476 10.32 -21.55 31.55
CA ARG A 476 10.36 -21.65 33.02
C ARG A 476 10.94 -20.44 33.76
N SER A 477 11.38 -19.39 33.05
CA SER A 477 11.99 -18.18 33.61
C SER A 477 11.03 -17.43 34.54
N GLU A 478 11.59 -16.79 35.57
CA GLU A 478 10.88 -15.93 36.53
C GLU A 478 10.11 -14.80 35.82
N LEU A 479 10.64 -14.27 34.72
CA LEU A 479 9.99 -13.24 33.89
C LEU A 479 8.73 -13.78 33.20
N ALA A 480 8.78 -14.99 32.65
CA ALA A 480 7.62 -15.66 32.03
C ALA A 480 6.56 -16.02 33.09
N LYS A 481 6.99 -16.47 34.28
CA LYS A 481 6.11 -16.73 35.43
C LYS A 481 5.47 -15.45 35.97
N SER A 482 6.21 -14.34 36.03
CA SER A 482 5.70 -13.04 36.48
C SER A 482 4.67 -12.48 35.49
N ARG A 483 4.96 -12.55 34.18
CA ARG A 483 4.00 -12.19 33.11
C ARG A 483 2.73 -13.04 33.17
N SER A 484 2.84 -14.35 33.35
CA SER A 484 1.69 -15.25 33.48
C SER A 484 0.86 -14.95 34.74
N LYS A 485 1.50 -14.74 35.89
CA LYS A 485 0.81 -14.34 37.13
C LYS A 485 0.08 -13.00 36.99
N ASN A 486 0.67 -12.03 36.29
CA ASN A 486 0.05 -10.73 36.09
C ASN A 486 -1.15 -10.80 35.13
N LYS A 487 -1.04 -11.58 34.04
CA LYS A 487 -2.16 -11.86 33.13
C LYS A 487 -3.31 -12.59 33.83
N ASN A 488 -3.02 -13.56 34.70
CA ASN A 488 -4.07 -14.23 35.48
C ASN A 488 -4.75 -13.29 36.48
N LYS A 489 -4.01 -12.45 37.20
CA LYS A 489 -4.61 -11.42 38.07
C LYS A 489 -5.53 -10.46 37.33
N GLN A 490 -5.15 -10.05 36.11
CA GLN A 490 -6.01 -9.20 35.28
C GLN A 490 -7.27 -9.93 34.80
N ARG A 491 -7.19 -11.24 34.52
CA ARG A 491 -8.36 -12.08 34.18
C ARG A 491 -9.29 -12.25 35.38
N ASP A 492 -8.75 -12.56 36.55
CA ASP A 492 -9.52 -12.71 37.79
C ASP A 492 -10.20 -11.40 38.19
N ASN A 493 -9.53 -10.25 38.03
CA ASN A 493 -10.16 -8.94 38.26
C ASN A 493 -11.29 -8.66 37.26
N LYS A 494 -11.15 -9.08 35.99
CA LYS A 494 -12.18 -8.91 34.97
C LYS A 494 -13.38 -9.81 35.24
N GLU A 495 -13.16 -11.05 35.68
CA GLU A 495 -14.24 -11.97 36.09
C GLU A 495 -14.96 -11.48 37.35
N ARG A 496 -14.23 -10.94 38.34
CA ARG A 496 -14.84 -10.33 39.54
C ARG A 496 -15.66 -9.09 39.20
N PHE A 497 -15.20 -8.26 38.28
CA PHE A 497 -15.95 -7.09 37.82
C PHE A 497 -17.22 -7.50 37.05
N ILE A 498 -17.15 -8.56 36.25
CA ILE A 498 -18.33 -9.11 35.57
C ILE A 498 -19.31 -9.69 36.58
N SER A 499 -18.86 -10.47 37.57
CA SER A 499 -19.69 -11.00 38.66
C SER A 499 -20.39 -9.89 39.45
N SER A 500 -19.69 -8.83 39.82
CA SER A 500 -20.29 -7.72 40.58
C SER A 500 -21.30 -6.90 39.78
N THR A 501 -21.23 -6.93 38.45
CA THR A 501 -22.18 -6.20 37.59
C THR A 501 -23.47 -6.99 37.37
N PHE A 502 -23.45 -8.32 37.55
CA PHE A 502 -24.65 -9.17 37.45
C PHE A 502 -25.41 -9.33 38.78
N ASP A 503 -24.75 -9.07 39.92
CA ASP A 503 -25.40 -9.13 41.24
C ASP A 503 -26.20 -7.86 41.60
N ASP A 504 -26.03 -6.76 40.85
CA ASP A 504 -26.72 -5.47 41.09
C ASP A 504 -28.00 -5.27 40.24
N GLU A 505 -28.40 -6.23 39.38
CA GLU A 505 -29.66 -6.17 38.59
C GLU A 505 -30.84 -6.97 39.20
N ASP A 506 -30.63 -7.67 40.31
CA ASP A 506 -31.69 -8.44 41.01
C ASP A 506 -31.95 -7.91 42.43
N HIS A 507 -32.21 -6.60 42.59
CA HIS A 507 -32.89 -6.05 43.78
C HIS A 507 -33.85 -4.90 43.46
#